data_AF-A0AA90TM81-F1
#
_entry.id   AF-A0AA90TM81-F1
#
_cell.length_a   1.000
_cell.length_b   1.000
_cell.length_c   1.000
_cell.angle_alpha   90.00
_cell.angle_beta   90.00
_cell.angle_gamma   90.00
#
_symmetry.space_group_name_H-M   'P 1'
#
loop_
_entity.id
_entity.type
_entity.pdbx_description
1 polymer ?
#
loop_
_entity_poly.entity_id
_entity_poly.type
_entity_poly.pdbx_seq_one_letter_code
_entity_poly.pdbx_strand_id
1 'polypeptide(L)'
;MKNLLLRGAACALILLPGVGHAAPPDPNAAVAAAAAAAAAAAAAAAAAADAAMDAAERPRAVPEPHSAALWDLLTALHYEQRLPAIIDSAAGATSAERANAHYFVQRATPEALCAILFPMRPHISIEEARALAKAYATPVAQQALAGVKNAAVDAFNATPEARLFAAREGAARPGVEAALLSWADFELVKLLGTTASQLARLTVDLGRPTSRLVLPAAPAKTGHPAVDHIATIASAMALDSTALAWRLDDDFRRLGSEELLSPANLVSADGPSRSRRNLVRMSSGAEVYVVAAQALVAQARAQLKTNGMPSHDKVIANLQHAMGLRISMLGLVGAFQREQFGIMDRMLAFAAARPRKLVLTAKGLTVPGSADRERWDAMTSDLERTMGNIAEMGRMPAS
;
A
#
# COMPACT_ATOMS: atom_id res chain seq x y z
N MET A 1 17.70 32.89 6.52
CA MET A 1 17.24 31.49 6.65
C MET A 1 16.02 31.32 5.77
N LYS A 2 16.13 30.60 4.65
CA LYS A 2 14.94 30.25 3.84
C LYS A 2 14.06 29.37 4.73
N ASN A 3 12.83 29.80 4.94
CA ASN A 3 11.96 29.27 5.98
C ASN A 3 11.56 27.82 5.61
N LEU A 4 12.25 26.84 6.19
CA LEU A 4 12.02 25.40 5.97
C LEU A 4 10.64 24.95 6.51
N LEU A 5 9.96 25.81 7.28
CA LEU A 5 8.58 25.63 7.74
C LEU A 5 7.56 25.49 6.59
N LEU A 6 7.80 26.10 5.43
CA LEU A 6 6.91 25.98 4.26
C LEU A 6 6.96 24.61 3.57
N ARG A 7 7.94 23.77 3.92
CA ARG A 7 7.97 22.38 3.48
C ARG A 7 7.26 21.44 4.45
N GLY A 8 6.64 21.99 5.51
CA GLY A 8 5.82 21.27 6.49
C GLY A 8 4.57 20.61 5.91
N ALA A 9 4.15 20.98 4.69
CA ALA A 9 3.17 20.21 3.92
C ALA A 9 3.66 18.79 3.57
N ALA A 10 4.97 18.51 3.69
CA ALA A 10 5.54 17.17 3.54
C ALA A 10 5.23 16.22 4.71
N CYS A 11 4.75 16.72 5.86
CA CYS A 11 4.35 15.86 6.97
C CYS A 11 3.02 15.11 6.73
N ALA A 12 2.30 15.42 5.65
CA ALA A 12 1.11 14.68 5.24
C ALA A 12 1.37 13.59 4.20
N LEU A 13 2.60 13.51 3.68
CA LEU A 13 2.96 12.69 2.52
C LEU A 13 3.67 11.37 2.87
N ILE A 14 3.75 10.96 4.13
CA ILE A 14 4.47 9.74 4.51
C ILE A 14 3.56 8.51 4.36
N LEU A 15 3.36 8.09 3.10
CA LEU A 15 3.46 6.69 2.71
C LEU A 15 4.83 6.54 2.00
N LEU A 16 5.86 6.11 2.77
CA LEU A 16 7.15 5.55 2.31
C LEU A 16 8.21 6.53 1.70
N PRO A 17 9.46 6.09 1.50
CA PRO A 17 10.67 6.30 2.31
C PRO A 17 11.58 7.48 1.86
N GLY A 18 12.51 7.90 2.71
CA GLY A 18 13.90 8.24 2.36
C GLY A 18 14.23 9.07 1.13
N VAL A 19 14.49 10.38 1.29
CA VAL A 19 15.33 11.12 0.32
C VAL A 19 16.42 11.97 1.00
N GLY A 20 17.67 11.53 0.85
CA GLY A 20 18.90 12.17 1.30
C GLY A 20 19.18 13.56 0.70
N HIS A 21 20.14 14.27 1.31
CA HIS A 21 20.51 15.64 0.97
C HIS A 21 21.36 15.77 -0.29
N ALA A 22 20.86 16.53 -1.27
CA ALA A 22 21.60 17.48 -2.09
C ALA A 22 20.62 18.56 -2.57
N ALA A 23 21.12 19.70 -3.10
CA ALA A 23 20.41 20.94 -3.49
C ALA A 23 18.97 20.78 -4.02
N PRO A 24 18.08 21.78 -3.81
CA PRO A 24 16.63 21.57 -3.66
C PRO A 24 16.08 20.83 -4.89
N PRO A 25 15.71 19.54 -4.77
CA PRO A 25 14.99 18.92 -5.84
C PRO A 25 13.63 19.59 -5.88
N ASP A 26 13.17 19.82 -7.11
CA ASP A 26 11.78 20.07 -7.41
C ASP A 26 10.90 19.21 -6.47
N PRO A 27 9.94 19.78 -5.72
CA PRO A 27 9.02 18.97 -4.91
C PRO A 27 8.36 17.85 -5.74
N ASN A 28 8.26 18.00 -7.06
CA ASN A 28 7.85 16.92 -7.95
C ASN A 28 8.84 15.75 -8.02
N ALA A 29 10.14 15.98 -7.85
CA ALA A 29 11.18 14.95 -7.94
C ALA A 29 11.30 14.09 -6.66
N ALA A 30 11.11 14.67 -5.47
CA ALA A 30 11.06 13.88 -4.22
C ALA A 30 9.78 13.05 -4.12
N VAL A 31 8.65 13.62 -4.55
CA VAL A 31 7.38 12.90 -4.68
C VAL A 31 7.46 11.86 -5.79
N ALA A 32 8.11 12.15 -6.92
CA ALA A 32 8.38 11.16 -7.98
C ALA A 32 9.34 10.05 -7.53
N ALA A 33 10.29 10.32 -6.64
CA ALA A 33 11.18 9.31 -6.07
C ALA A 33 10.44 8.38 -5.09
N ALA A 34 9.55 8.91 -4.25
CA ALA A 34 8.68 8.09 -3.40
C ALA A 34 7.66 7.29 -4.23
N ALA A 35 7.13 7.88 -5.29
CA ALA A 35 6.30 7.18 -6.28
C ALA A 35 7.07 6.07 -7.01
N ALA A 36 8.33 6.35 -7.39
CA ALA A 36 9.21 5.40 -8.03
C ALA A 36 9.62 4.29 -7.07
N ALA A 37 9.79 4.57 -5.77
CA ALA A 37 10.06 3.57 -4.74
C ALA A 37 8.83 2.70 -4.43
N ALA A 38 7.64 3.29 -4.35
CA ALA A 38 6.39 2.54 -4.22
C ALA A 38 6.09 1.72 -5.48
N ALA A 39 6.32 2.28 -6.67
CA ALA A 39 6.26 1.58 -7.93
C ALA A 39 7.34 0.49 -8.03
N ALA A 40 8.54 0.70 -7.48
CA ALA A 40 9.60 -0.30 -7.42
C ALA A 40 9.30 -1.40 -6.39
N ALA A 41 8.65 -1.10 -5.27
CA ALA A 41 8.21 -2.10 -4.30
C ALA A 41 7.00 -2.90 -4.82
N ALA A 42 6.05 -2.25 -5.48
CA ALA A 42 4.96 -2.92 -6.19
C ALA A 42 5.49 -3.71 -7.39
N ALA A 43 6.49 -3.20 -8.11
CA ALA A 43 7.18 -3.93 -9.17
C ALA A 43 8.06 -5.05 -8.63
N ALA A 44 8.63 -4.93 -7.43
CA ALA A 44 9.38 -6.00 -6.77
C ALA A 44 8.45 -7.06 -6.20
N ALA A 45 7.26 -6.68 -5.70
CA ALA A 45 6.21 -7.61 -5.34
C ALA A 45 5.65 -8.31 -6.59
N ALA A 46 5.42 -7.57 -7.67
CA ALA A 46 5.03 -8.12 -8.97
C ALA A 46 6.14 -8.96 -9.58
N ALA A 47 7.42 -8.61 -9.42
CA ALA A 47 8.56 -9.39 -9.91
C ALA A 47 8.86 -10.61 -9.02
N ALA A 48 8.59 -10.54 -7.72
CA ALA A 48 8.66 -11.69 -6.81
C ALA A 48 7.49 -12.63 -7.06
N ALA A 49 6.32 -12.07 -7.39
CA ALA A 49 5.18 -12.80 -7.89
C ALA A 49 5.56 -13.42 -9.25
N ASP A 50 6.02 -12.67 -10.24
CA ASP A 50 6.46 -13.16 -11.55
C ASP A 50 7.62 -14.15 -11.42
N ALA A 51 8.50 -14.04 -10.42
CA ALA A 51 9.55 -15.03 -10.13
C ALA A 51 9.00 -16.29 -9.45
N ALA A 52 7.97 -16.17 -8.61
CA ALA A 52 7.22 -17.30 -8.09
C ALA A 52 6.39 -17.96 -9.21
N MET A 53 5.92 -17.16 -10.17
CA MET A 53 5.30 -17.59 -11.40
C MET A 53 6.33 -18.23 -12.29
N ASP A 54 7.52 -17.71 -12.57
CA ASP A 54 8.62 -18.37 -13.29
C ASP A 54 9.11 -19.63 -12.56
N ALA A 55 8.96 -19.70 -11.24
CA ALA A 55 9.21 -20.92 -10.48
C ALA A 55 8.09 -21.96 -10.67
N ALA A 56 6.83 -21.52 -10.87
CA ALA A 56 5.67 -22.34 -11.21
C ALA A 56 5.54 -22.62 -12.74
N GLU A 57 6.03 -21.69 -13.55
CA GLU A 57 6.22 -21.55 -14.99
C GLU A 57 7.69 -21.86 -15.34
N ARG A 58 8.33 -22.72 -14.55
CA ARG A 58 9.03 -23.80 -15.20
C ARG A 58 7.97 -24.84 -15.56
N PRO A 59 7.16 -24.70 -16.64
CA PRO A 59 6.93 -25.92 -17.38
C PRO A 59 8.34 -26.32 -17.82
N ARG A 60 8.87 -27.38 -17.18
CA ARG A 60 9.72 -28.32 -17.91
C ARG A 60 9.13 -28.40 -19.31
N ALA A 61 9.82 -27.85 -20.31
CA ALA A 61 9.36 -27.73 -21.69
C ALA A 61 8.48 -28.93 -22.02
N VAL A 62 7.16 -28.69 -22.03
CA VAL A 62 6.18 -29.77 -22.05
C VAL A 62 6.15 -30.27 -23.48
N PRO A 63 6.13 -31.59 -23.73
CA PRO A 63 5.73 -32.08 -25.02
C PRO A 63 4.28 -31.62 -25.26
N GLU A 64 4.09 -30.69 -26.20
CA GLU A 64 2.80 -30.26 -26.76
C GLU A 64 1.71 -31.36 -26.77
N PRO A 65 2.00 -32.62 -27.17
CA PRO A 65 0.99 -33.68 -27.23
C PRO A 65 0.38 -34.13 -25.88
N HIS A 66 1.09 -34.01 -24.75
CA HIS A 66 0.52 -34.41 -23.45
C HIS A 66 -0.47 -33.37 -22.94
N SER A 67 -0.09 -32.08 -23.00
CA SER A 67 -0.97 -30.98 -22.63
C SER A 67 -2.24 -30.97 -23.48
N ALA A 68 -2.12 -31.21 -24.79
CA ALA A 68 -3.27 -31.30 -25.68
C ALA A 68 -4.22 -32.46 -25.28
N ALA A 69 -3.68 -33.64 -25.00
CA ALA A 69 -4.50 -34.79 -24.59
C ALA A 69 -5.20 -34.56 -23.23
N LEU A 70 -4.53 -33.91 -22.28
CA LEU A 70 -5.15 -33.51 -21.02
C LEU A 70 -6.22 -32.45 -21.23
N TRP A 71 -6.02 -31.52 -22.17
CA TRP A 71 -7.00 -30.50 -22.51
C TRP A 71 -8.30 -31.09 -23.05
N ASP A 72 -8.20 -32.04 -23.98
CA ASP A 72 -9.35 -32.76 -24.53
C ASP A 72 -10.11 -33.50 -23.42
N LEU A 73 -9.39 -34.10 -22.48
CA LEU A 73 -9.98 -34.75 -21.31
C LEU A 73 -10.72 -33.75 -20.40
N LEU A 74 -10.06 -32.66 -20.01
CA LEU A 74 -10.65 -31.66 -19.11
C LEU A 74 -11.90 -31.01 -19.73
N THR A 75 -11.85 -30.76 -21.03
CA THR A 75 -13.00 -30.26 -21.81
C THR A 75 -14.16 -31.26 -21.81
N ALA A 76 -13.88 -32.55 -22.08
CA ALA A 76 -14.89 -33.60 -22.04
C ALA A 76 -15.51 -33.78 -20.64
N LEU A 77 -14.74 -33.48 -19.59
CA LEU A 77 -15.19 -33.58 -18.19
C LEU A 77 -15.97 -32.35 -17.70
N HIS A 78 -16.07 -31.28 -18.51
CA HIS A 78 -16.55 -29.98 -18.05
C HIS A 78 -15.87 -29.56 -16.74
N TYR A 79 -14.55 -29.72 -16.68
CA TYR A 79 -13.81 -29.62 -15.42
C TYR A 79 -13.96 -28.25 -14.76
N GLU A 80 -14.21 -27.19 -15.53
CA GLU A 80 -14.55 -25.86 -15.05
C GLU A 80 -15.75 -25.85 -14.09
N GLN A 81 -16.75 -26.71 -14.32
CA GLN A 81 -17.94 -26.84 -13.48
C GLN A 81 -17.63 -27.59 -12.17
N ARG A 82 -16.52 -28.31 -12.12
CA ARG A 82 -16.08 -29.12 -10.97
C ARG A 82 -15.14 -28.35 -10.05
N LEU A 83 -14.46 -27.32 -10.55
CA LEU A 83 -13.53 -26.49 -9.76
C LEU A 83 -14.16 -25.92 -8.48
N PRO A 84 -15.41 -25.41 -8.47
CA PRO A 84 -16.03 -24.93 -7.25
C PRO A 84 -16.06 -25.97 -6.12
N ALA A 85 -16.44 -27.22 -6.46
CA ALA A 85 -16.50 -28.31 -5.48
C ALA A 85 -15.10 -28.72 -4.98
N ILE A 86 -14.06 -28.61 -5.82
CA ILE A 86 -12.66 -28.88 -5.44
C ILE A 86 -12.16 -27.81 -4.48
N ILE A 87 -12.47 -26.53 -4.74
CA ILE A 87 -12.14 -25.42 -3.83
C ILE A 87 -12.82 -25.61 -2.47
N ASP A 88 -14.10 -26.01 -2.48
CA ASP A 88 -14.87 -26.22 -1.26
C ASP A 88 -14.38 -27.44 -0.46
N SER A 89 -13.85 -28.48 -1.13
CA SER A 89 -13.27 -29.65 -0.46
C SER A 89 -11.85 -29.45 0.08
N ALA A 90 -11.17 -28.36 -0.29
CA ALA A 90 -9.79 -28.12 0.12
C ALA A 90 -9.65 -28.05 1.65
N ALA A 91 -9.01 -29.08 2.21
CA ALA A 91 -8.81 -29.22 3.65
C ALA A 91 -7.76 -28.20 4.13
N GLY A 92 -8.09 -27.47 5.20
CA GLY A 92 -7.21 -26.44 5.76
C GLY A 92 -7.36 -25.04 5.13
N ALA A 93 -8.06 -24.92 3.99
CA ALA A 93 -8.38 -23.61 3.43
C ALA A 93 -9.39 -22.86 4.30
N THR A 94 -9.13 -21.58 4.53
CA THR A 94 -10.03 -20.63 5.18
C THR A 94 -11.17 -20.24 4.25
N SER A 95 -12.25 -19.68 4.81
CA SER A 95 -13.37 -19.19 4.00
C SER A 95 -12.97 -18.09 3.01
N ALA A 96 -11.97 -17.28 3.35
CA ALA A 96 -11.49 -16.21 2.50
C ALA A 96 -10.64 -16.73 1.33
N GLU A 97 -9.73 -17.68 1.58
CA GLU A 97 -8.94 -18.32 0.52
C GLU A 97 -9.86 -19.00 -0.51
N ARG A 98 -10.92 -19.68 -0.04
CA ARG A 98 -11.94 -20.25 -0.94
C ARG A 98 -12.67 -19.18 -1.73
N ALA A 99 -13.11 -18.10 -1.08
CA ALA A 99 -13.81 -17.01 -1.77
C ALA A 99 -12.95 -16.35 -2.86
N ASN A 100 -11.66 -16.14 -2.59
CA ASN A 100 -10.71 -15.61 -3.56
C ASN A 100 -10.51 -16.58 -4.72
N ALA A 101 -10.34 -17.88 -4.44
CA ALA A 101 -10.21 -18.90 -5.48
C ALA A 101 -11.45 -18.96 -6.38
N HIS A 102 -12.67 -18.93 -5.81
CA HIS A 102 -13.90 -18.86 -6.59
C HIS A 102 -13.96 -17.59 -7.46
N TYR A 103 -13.57 -16.43 -6.92
CA TYR A 103 -13.56 -15.17 -7.67
C TYR A 103 -12.68 -15.24 -8.92
N PHE A 104 -11.45 -15.75 -8.77
CA PHE A 104 -10.48 -15.79 -9.86
C PHE A 104 -10.79 -16.91 -10.86
N VAL A 105 -11.23 -18.10 -10.40
CA VAL A 105 -11.61 -19.20 -11.29
C VAL A 105 -12.75 -18.80 -12.23
N GLN A 106 -13.75 -18.07 -11.74
CA GLN A 106 -14.86 -17.57 -12.58
C GLN A 106 -14.42 -16.59 -13.68
N ARG A 107 -13.21 -16.04 -13.58
CA ARG A 107 -12.64 -15.04 -14.49
C ARG A 107 -11.39 -15.54 -15.22
N ALA A 108 -10.99 -16.79 -14.97
CA ALA A 108 -9.83 -17.39 -15.59
C ALA A 108 -10.08 -17.64 -17.07
N THR A 109 -9.05 -17.47 -17.89
CA THR A 109 -9.12 -17.96 -19.27
C THR A 109 -8.96 -19.48 -19.29
N PRO A 110 -9.43 -20.17 -20.34
CA PRO A 110 -9.23 -21.61 -20.51
C PRO A 110 -7.76 -22.03 -20.34
N GLU A 111 -6.82 -21.22 -20.85
CA GLU A 111 -5.38 -21.48 -20.76
C GLU A 111 -4.86 -21.39 -19.32
N ALA A 112 -5.33 -20.41 -18.53
CA ALA A 112 -4.98 -20.29 -17.12
C ALA A 112 -5.49 -21.50 -16.31
N LEU A 113 -6.71 -21.96 -16.60
CA LEU A 113 -7.26 -23.17 -15.98
C LEU A 113 -6.42 -24.41 -16.32
N CYS A 114 -5.93 -24.52 -17.56
CA CYS A 114 -5.01 -25.58 -17.96
C CYS A 114 -3.72 -25.57 -17.12
N ALA A 115 -3.14 -24.38 -16.91
CA ALA A 115 -1.93 -24.24 -16.12
C ALA A 115 -2.14 -24.67 -14.66
N ILE A 116 -3.30 -24.36 -14.08
CA ILE A 116 -3.64 -24.74 -12.71
C ILE A 116 -3.80 -26.27 -12.57
N LEU A 117 -4.17 -26.96 -13.66
CA LEU A 117 -4.43 -28.40 -13.68
C LEU A 117 -3.19 -29.23 -14.05
N PHE A 118 -2.02 -28.60 -14.25
CA PHE A 118 -0.73 -29.29 -14.41
C PHE A 118 -0.42 -30.35 -13.34
N PRO A 119 -0.83 -30.20 -12.05
CA PRO A 119 -0.65 -31.24 -11.05
C PRO A 119 -1.32 -32.58 -11.40
N MET A 120 -2.27 -32.64 -12.34
CA MET A 120 -2.84 -33.90 -12.82
C MET A 120 -1.89 -34.70 -13.72
N ARG A 121 -0.92 -34.03 -14.35
CA ARG A 121 -0.04 -34.62 -15.38
C ARG A 121 0.76 -35.84 -14.92
N PRO A 122 1.35 -35.88 -13.70
CA PRO A 122 2.08 -37.05 -13.22
C PRO A 122 1.18 -38.28 -13.01
N HIS A 123 -0.14 -38.09 -12.95
CA HIS A 123 -1.10 -39.14 -12.62
C HIS A 123 -1.84 -39.71 -13.83
N ILE A 124 -1.77 -39.06 -15.00
CA ILE A 124 -2.50 -39.48 -16.21
C ILE A 124 -1.52 -39.46 -17.40
N SER A 125 -1.28 -40.61 -18.01
CA SER A 125 -0.47 -40.72 -19.23
C SER A 125 -1.16 -40.08 -20.45
N ILE A 126 -0.43 -39.89 -21.55
CA ILE A 126 -1.02 -39.34 -22.79
C ILE A 126 -2.10 -40.27 -23.33
N GLU A 127 -1.84 -41.59 -23.33
CA GLU A 127 -2.77 -42.60 -23.81
C GLU A 127 -4.01 -42.69 -22.90
N GLU A 128 -3.79 -42.65 -21.58
CA GLU A 128 -4.89 -42.60 -20.60
C GLU A 128 -5.76 -41.37 -20.82
N ALA A 129 -5.16 -40.18 -20.99
CA ALA A 129 -5.90 -38.95 -21.20
C ALA A 129 -6.80 -39.01 -22.45
N ARG A 130 -6.26 -39.50 -23.57
CA ARG A 130 -7.03 -39.67 -24.82
C ARG A 130 -8.16 -40.69 -24.69
N ALA A 131 -7.89 -41.83 -24.03
CA ALA A 131 -8.90 -42.87 -23.81
C ALA A 131 -10.03 -42.36 -22.93
N LEU A 132 -9.70 -41.68 -21.84
CA LEU A 132 -10.66 -41.08 -20.92
C LEU A 132 -11.48 -39.98 -21.62
N ALA A 133 -10.85 -39.10 -22.40
CA ALA A 133 -11.57 -38.05 -23.14
C ALA A 133 -12.66 -38.65 -24.05
N LYS A 134 -12.31 -39.73 -24.77
CA LYS A 134 -13.26 -40.45 -25.63
C LYS A 134 -14.38 -41.12 -24.83
N ALA A 135 -14.07 -41.73 -23.69
CA ALA A 135 -15.07 -42.37 -22.84
C ALA A 135 -16.07 -41.34 -22.26
N TYR A 136 -15.56 -40.20 -21.79
CA TYR A 136 -16.37 -39.13 -21.20
C TYR A 136 -17.12 -38.28 -22.22
N ALA A 137 -16.74 -38.30 -23.51
CA ALA A 137 -17.51 -37.65 -24.57
C ALA A 137 -18.84 -38.34 -24.91
N THR A 138 -19.14 -39.51 -24.34
CA THR A 138 -20.39 -40.24 -24.63
C THR A 138 -21.60 -39.65 -23.89
N PRO A 139 -22.83 -39.75 -24.44
CA PRO A 139 -24.03 -39.21 -23.78
C PRO A 139 -24.28 -39.76 -22.38
N VAL A 140 -23.99 -41.04 -22.14
CA VAL A 140 -24.16 -41.67 -20.82
C VAL A 140 -23.12 -41.14 -19.82
N ALA A 141 -21.89 -40.92 -20.25
CA ALA A 141 -20.86 -40.32 -19.39
C ALA A 141 -21.18 -38.85 -19.06
N GLN A 142 -21.72 -38.09 -20.02
CA GLN A 142 -22.20 -36.72 -19.78
C GLN A 142 -23.36 -36.68 -18.79
N GLN A 143 -24.29 -37.65 -18.88
CA GLN A 143 -25.33 -37.82 -17.85
C GLN A 143 -24.74 -38.16 -16.47
N ALA A 144 -23.69 -38.98 -16.42
CA ALA A 144 -22.98 -39.29 -15.18
C ALA A 144 -22.34 -38.04 -14.55
N LEU A 145 -21.68 -37.21 -15.36
CA LEU A 145 -21.10 -35.93 -14.93
C LEU A 145 -22.15 -34.94 -14.42
N ALA A 146 -23.33 -34.92 -15.05
CA ALA A 146 -24.48 -34.13 -14.62
C ALA A 146 -25.19 -34.68 -13.35
N GLY A 147 -24.72 -35.80 -12.79
CA GLY A 147 -25.28 -36.41 -11.58
C GLY A 147 -26.62 -37.14 -11.79
N VAL A 148 -26.96 -37.48 -13.03
CA VAL A 148 -28.18 -38.26 -13.34
C VAL A 148 -28.05 -39.67 -12.79
N LYS A 149 -29.09 -40.16 -12.11
CA LYS A 149 -29.12 -41.52 -11.55
C LYS A 149 -29.99 -42.44 -12.41
N ASN A 150 -29.36 -43.39 -13.10
CA ASN A 150 -30.05 -44.44 -13.84
C ASN A 150 -29.11 -45.65 -14.06
N ALA A 151 -29.69 -46.78 -14.48
CA ALA A 151 -28.93 -48.03 -14.66
C ALA A 151 -27.80 -47.93 -15.70
N ALA A 152 -27.94 -47.09 -16.72
CA ALA A 152 -26.88 -46.88 -17.73
C ALA A 152 -25.70 -46.08 -17.16
N VAL A 153 -25.97 -45.08 -16.32
CA VAL A 153 -24.95 -44.32 -15.59
C VAL A 153 -24.25 -45.22 -14.56
N ASP A 154 -24.99 -46.06 -13.84
CA ASP A 154 -24.39 -47.01 -12.88
C ASP A 154 -23.47 -48.01 -13.60
N ALA A 155 -23.88 -48.51 -14.76
CA ALA A 155 -23.04 -49.36 -15.62
C ALA A 155 -21.79 -48.62 -16.13
N PHE A 156 -21.92 -47.35 -16.54
CA PHE A 156 -20.79 -46.52 -16.94
C PHE A 156 -19.81 -46.30 -15.78
N ASN A 157 -20.30 -45.95 -14.59
CA ASN A 157 -19.46 -45.74 -13.40
C ASN A 157 -18.73 -47.02 -12.95
N ALA A 158 -19.22 -48.19 -13.34
CA ALA A 158 -18.56 -49.47 -13.09
C ALA A 158 -17.45 -49.81 -14.13
N THR A 159 -17.32 -49.05 -15.21
CA THR A 159 -16.31 -49.30 -16.26
C THR A 159 -14.87 -49.11 -15.76
N PRO A 160 -13.88 -49.79 -16.36
CA PRO A 160 -12.47 -49.57 -16.06
C PRO A 160 -12.04 -48.11 -16.21
N GLU A 161 -12.54 -47.41 -17.22
CA GLU A 161 -12.23 -46.01 -17.52
C GLU A 161 -12.75 -45.08 -16.43
N ALA A 162 -14.00 -45.26 -15.99
CA ALA A 162 -14.58 -44.44 -14.91
C ALA A 162 -13.83 -44.64 -13.59
N ARG A 163 -13.49 -45.89 -13.26
CA ARG A 163 -12.71 -46.23 -12.06
C ARG A 163 -11.28 -45.71 -12.12
N LEU A 164 -10.62 -45.82 -13.27
CA LEU A 164 -9.28 -45.29 -13.50
C LEU A 164 -9.28 -43.78 -13.28
N PHE A 165 -10.22 -43.06 -13.90
CA PHE A 165 -10.32 -41.62 -13.72
C PHE A 165 -10.57 -41.24 -12.25
N ALA A 166 -11.51 -41.88 -11.57
CA ALA A 166 -11.78 -41.62 -10.15
C ALA A 166 -10.53 -41.83 -9.28
N ALA A 167 -9.74 -42.89 -9.54
CA ALA A 167 -8.50 -43.15 -8.84
C ALA A 167 -7.41 -42.09 -9.14
N ARG A 168 -7.25 -41.68 -10.41
CA ARG A 168 -6.28 -40.63 -10.79
C ARG A 168 -6.65 -39.27 -10.25
N GLU A 169 -7.93 -38.91 -10.30
CA GLU A 169 -8.44 -37.66 -9.74
C GLU A 169 -8.24 -37.63 -8.22
N GLY A 170 -8.57 -38.72 -7.52
CA GLY A 170 -8.33 -38.82 -6.07
C GLY A 170 -6.85 -38.65 -5.70
N ALA A 171 -5.94 -39.23 -6.50
CA ALA A 171 -4.50 -39.09 -6.29
C ALA A 171 -3.98 -37.67 -6.59
N ALA A 172 -4.50 -37.01 -7.62
CA ALA A 172 -4.10 -35.66 -8.03
C ALA A 172 -4.74 -34.56 -7.17
N ARG A 173 -5.87 -34.85 -6.51
CA ARG A 173 -6.73 -33.84 -5.86
C ARG A 173 -5.97 -32.93 -4.86
N PRO A 174 -5.14 -33.43 -3.93
CA PRO A 174 -4.41 -32.54 -3.03
C PRO A 174 -3.48 -31.56 -3.77
N GLY A 175 -2.86 -32.00 -4.86
CA GLY A 175 -2.00 -31.16 -5.69
C GLY A 175 -2.78 -30.10 -6.47
N VAL A 176 -3.96 -30.46 -6.99
CA VAL A 176 -4.87 -29.54 -7.68
C VAL A 176 -5.44 -28.50 -6.70
N GLU A 177 -5.89 -28.91 -5.52
CA GLU A 177 -6.37 -28.02 -4.46
C GLU A 177 -5.28 -27.00 -4.07
N ALA A 178 -4.06 -27.46 -3.82
CA ALA A 178 -2.93 -26.59 -3.49
C ALA A 178 -2.59 -25.60 -4.63
N ALA A 179 -2.58 -26.08 -5.88
CA ALA A 179 -2.32 -25.23 -7.04
C ALA A 179 -3.40 -24.17 -7.26
N LEU A 180 -4.69 -24.51 -7.10
CA LEU A 180 -5.81 -23.58 -7.21
C LEU A 180 -5.70 -22.46 -6.17
N LEU A 181 -5.47 -22.81 -4.91
CA LEU A 181 -5.34 -21.83 -3.83
C LEU A 181 -4.10 -20.95 -4.01
N SER A 182 -2.96 -21.55 -4.37
CA SER A 182 -1.72 -20.80 -4.60
C SER A 182 -1.82 -19.85 -5.79
N TRP A 183 -2.51 -20.27 -6.87
CA TRP A 183 -2.75 -19.40 -8.02
C TRP A 183 -3.70 -18.25 -7.67
N ALA A 184 -4.76 -18.51 -6.91
CA ALA A 184 -5.68 -17.47 -6.46
C ALA A 184 -5.00 -16.44 -5.55
N ASP A 185 -4.13 -16.89 -4.63
CA ASP A 185 -3.32 -16.00 -3.78
C ASP A 185 -2.39 -15.14 -4.64
N PHE A 186 -1.77 -15.75 -5.65
CA PHE A 186 -0.91 -15.06 -6.58
C PHE A 186 -1.66 -13.97 -7.40
N GLU A 187 -2.84 -14.29 -7.96
CA GLU A 187 -3.67 -13.32 -8.68
C GLU A 187 -4.15 -12.19 -7.76
N LEU A 188 -4.45 -12.49 -6.49
CA LEU A 188 -4.76 -11.48 -5.49
C LEU A 188 -3.57 -10.54 -5.27
N VAL A 189 -2.34 -11.06 -5.15
CA VAL A 189 -1.12 -10.25 -5.01
C VAL A 189 -0.92 -9.34 -6.23
N LYS A 190 -1.12 -9.83 -7.46
CA LYS A 190 -1.08 -9.00 -8.69
C LYS A 190 -2.08 -7.85 -8.63
N LEU A 191 -3.31 -8.14 -8.21
CA LEU A 191 -4.38 -7.16 -8.11
C LEU A 191 -4.08 -6.09 -7.05
N LEU A 192 -3.54 -6.52 -5.91
CA LEU A 192 -3.08 -5.63 -4.84
C LEU A 192 -1.91 -4.77 -5.29
N GLY A 193 -0.95 -5.31 -6.05
CA GLY A 193 0.18 -4.55 -6.61
C GLY A 193 -0.26 -3.47 -7.60
N THR A 194 -1.26 -3.78 -8.42
CA THR A 194 -1.89 -2.79 -9.33
C THR A 194 -2.58 -1.69 -8.53
N THR A 195 -3.36 -2.07 -7.52
CA THR A 195 -4.06 -1.14 -6.64
C THR A 195 -3.09 -0.24 -5.87
N ALA A 196 -2.01 -0.80 -5.34
CA ALA A 196 -0.95 -0.06 -4.66
C ALA A 196 -0.30 0.97 -5.59
N SER A 197 -0.02 0.60 -6.84
CA SER A 197 0.52 1.52 -7.85
C SER A 197 -0.43 2.67 -8.17
N GLN A 198 -1.73 2.40 -8.24
CA GLN A 198 -2.75 3.44 -8.44
C GLN A 198 -2.85 4.38 -7.23
N LEU A 199 -2.82 3.84 -6.01
CA LEU A 199 -2.82 4.64 -4.77
C LEU A 199 -1.55 5.49 -4.62
N ALA A 200 -0.39 4.97 -5.05
CA ALA A 200 0.84 5.74 -5.11
C ALA A 200 0.70 6.94 -6.07
N ARG A 201 0.16 6.71 -7.27
CA ARG A 201 -0.13 7.80 -8.23
C ARG A 201 -1.11 8.83 -7.67
N LEU A 202 -2.18 8.39 -7.02
CA LEU A 202 -3.13 9.28 -6.35
C LEU A 202 -2.41 10.18 -5.33
N THR A 203 -1.55 9.60 -4.49
CA THR A 203 -0.80 10.34 -3.47
C THR A 203 0.15 11.37 -4.09
N VAL A 204 0.80 11.02 -5.20
CA VAL A 204 1.64 11.94 -5.98
C VAL A 204 0.84 13.09 -6.54
N ASP A 205 -0.30 12.78 -7.17
CA ASP A 205 -1.16 13.79 -7.76
C ASP A 205 -1.70 14.72 -6.68
N LEU A 206 -2.11 14.20 -5.52
CA LEU A 206 -2.50 14.99 -4.34
C LEU A 206 -1.36 15.88 -3.79
N GLY A 207 -0.10 15.54 -4.03
CA GLY A 207 1.04 16.37 -3.68
C GLY A 207 1.22 17.60 -4.58
N ARG A 208 0.57 17.66 -5.74
CA ARG A 208 0.71 18.78 -6.69
C ARG A 208 -0.08 20.00 -6.23
N PRO A 209 0.47 21.23 -6.38
CA PRO A 209 -0.25 22.46 -6.03
C PRO A 209 -1.60 22.62 -6.76
N THR A 210 -1.70 22.15 -8.01
CA THR A 210 -2.93 22.18 -8.82
C THR A 210 -4.07 21.38 -8.21
N SER A 211 -3.75 20.35 -7.42
CA SER A 211 -4.74 19.44 -6.85
C SER A 211 -5.55 20.05 -5.73
N ARG A 212 -5.15 21.24 -5.24
CA ARG A 212 -5.97 22.07 -4.34
C ARG A 212 -7.23 22.62 -5.00
N LEU A 213 -7.26 22.64 -6.34
CA LEU A 213 -8.39 23.15 -7.12
C LEU A 213 -9.20 22.03 -7.76
N VAL A 214 -8.55 20.94 -8.17
CA VAL A 214 -9.18 19.80 -8.82
C VAL A 214 -8.65 18.52 -8.19
N LEU A 215 -9.54 17.76 -7.56
CA LEU A 215 -9.16 16.48 -6.97
C LEU A 215 -8.81 15.46 -8.07
N PRO A 216 -7.71 14.70 -7.90
CA PRO A 216 -7.39 13.60 -8.80
C PRO A 216 -8.46 12.52 -8.78
N ALA A 217 -8.57 11.78 -9.88
CA ALA A 217 -9.51 10.67 -9.99
C ALA A 217 -9.17 9.57 -8.97
N ALA A 218 -10.22 8.95 -8.40
CA ALA A 218 -10.05 7.79 -7.54
C ALA A 218 -9.46 6.60 -8.34
N PRO A 219 -8.73 5.68 -7.68
CA PRO A 219 -8.29 4.43 -8.29
C PRO A 219 -9.44 3.68 -8.96
N ALA A 220 -9.15 3.04 -10.08
CA ALA A 220 -10.14 2.25 -10.79
C ALA A 220 -10.50 1.01 -9.97
N LYS A 221 -11.80 0.66 -9.98
CA LYS A 221 -12.26 -0.57 -9.33
C LYS A 221 -11.70 -1.79 -10.08
N THR A 222 -11.20 -2.73 -9.31
CA THR A 222 -10.67 -4.01 -9.76
C THR A 222 -11.76 -5.05 -9.95
N GLY A 223 -12.94 -4.83 -9.35
CA GLY A 223 -14.04 -5.79 -9.32
C GLY A 223 -13.93 -6.81 -8.19
N HIS A 224 -12.78 -6.89 -7.51
CA HIS A 224 -12.60 -7.74 -6.35
C HIS A 224 -13.03 -6.97 -5.09
N PRO A 225 -14.09 -7.38 -4.39
CA PRO A 225 -14.72 -6.56 -3.35
C PRO A 225 -13.77 -6.19 -2.22
N ALA A 226 -12.93 -7.13 -1.78
CA ALA A 226 -11.98 -6.87 -0.71
C ALA A 226 -10.86 -5.90 -1.12
N VAL A 227 -10.35 -6.00 -2.36
CA VAL A 227 -9.30 -5.09 -2.87
C VAL A 227 -9.87 -3.70 -3.12
N ASP A 228 -11.08 -3.61 -3.68
CA ASP A 228 -11.78 -2.36 -3.91
C ASP A 228 -12.09 -1.62 -2.59
N HIS A 229 -12.39 -2.37 -1.53
CA HIS A 229 -12.59 -1.79 -0.20
C HIS A 229 -11.28 -1.25 0.39
N ILE A 230 -10.15 -1.97 0.25
CA ILE A 230 -8.81 -1.46 0.63
C ILE A 230 -8.51 -0.17 -0.13
N ALA A 231 -8.72 -0.18 -1.46
CA ALA A 231 -8.49 0.98 -2.31
C ALA A 231 -9.32 2.19 -1.85
N THR A 232 -10.58 1.95 -1.48
CA THR A 232 -11.50 2.98 -0.98
C THR A 232 -11.01 3.56 0.34
N ILE A 233 -10.67 2.72 1.33
CA ILE A 233 -10.15 3.18 2.63
C ILE A 233 -8.85 3.95 2.45
N ALA A 234 -7.90 3.42 1.67
CA ALA A 234 -6.60 4.03 1.46
C ALA A 234 -6.72 5.38 0.73
N SER A 235 -7.61 5.47 -0.26
CA SER A 235 -7.88 6.70 -1.00
C SER A 235 -8.54 7.77 -0.12
N ALA A 236 -9.54 7.40 0.68
CA ALA A 236 -10.17 8.30 1.65
C ALA A 236 -9.14 8.83 2.66
N MET A 237 -8.33 7.94 3.24
CA MET A 237 -7.26 8.32 4.16
C MET A 237 -6.25 9.28 3.50
N ALA A 238 -5.86 9.03 2.25
CA ALA A 238 -4.94 9.90 1.51
C ALA A 238 -5.55 11.29 1.28
N LEU A 239 -6.78 11.34 0.78
CA LEU A 239 -7.53 12.59 0.54
C LEU A 239 -7.69 13.41 1.81
N ASP A 240 -8.18 12.79 2.89
CA ASP A 240 -8.43 13.48 4.16
C ASP A 240 -7.13 13.95 4.81
N SER A 241 -6.06 13.13 4.76
CA SER A 241 -4.74 13.53 5.25
C SER A 241 -4.19 14.73 4.47
N THR A 242 -4.33 14.73 3.15
CA THR A 242 -3.90 15.84 2.30
C THR A 242 -4.71 17.10 2.59
N ALA A 243 -6.03 16.99 2.78
CA ALA A 243 -6.88 18.12 3.11
C ALA A 243 -6.49 18.76 4.47
N LEU A 244 -6.19 17.94 5.49
CA LEU A 244 -5.67 18.42 6.77
C LEU A 244 -4.34 19.18 6.60
N ALA A 245 -3.45 18.67 5.75
CA ALA A 245 -2.17 19.29 5.46
C ALA A 245 -2.31 20.67 4.82
N TRP A 246 -3.19 20.77 3.81
CA TRP A 246 -3.43 22.02 3.11
C TRP A 246 -4.02 23.06 4.03
N ARG A 247 -4.96 22.67 4.91
CA ARG A 247 -5.51 23.58 5.94
C ARG A 247 -4.43 24.10 6.88
N LEU A 248 -3.56 23.23 7.39
CA LEU A 248 -2.45 23.63 8.26
C LEU A 248 -1.50 24.61 7.55
N ASP A 249 -1.16 24.31 6.29
CA ASP A 249 -0.28 25.16 5.49
C ASP A 249 -0.91 26.54 5.17
N ASP A 250 -2.21 26.58 4.87
CA ASP A 250 -2.95 27.84 4.71
C ASP A 250 -2.99 28.65 6.02
N ASP A 251 -3.23 27.99 7.16
CA ASP A 251 -3.25 28.64 8.47
C ASP A 251 -1.87 29.20 8.83
N PHE A 252 -0.80 28.46 8.56
CA PHE A 252 0.57 28.91 8.79
C PHE A 252 0.93 30.11 7.91
N ARG A 253 0.55 30.08 6.62
CA ARG A 253 0.75 31.22 5.72
C ARG A 253 -0.03 32.44 6.19
N ARG A 254 -1.30 32.29 6.61
CA ARG A 254 -2.12 33.39 7.16
C ARG A 254 -1.54 33.97 8.45
N LEU A 255 -0.94 33.14 9.30
CA LEU A 255 -0.32 33.55 10.55
C LEU A 255 1.10 34.11 10.36
N GLY A 256 1.61 34.18 9.13
CA GLY A 256 2.91 34.76 8.82
C GLY A 256 4.09 33.90 9.28
N SER A 257 4.01 32.57 9.11
CA SER A 257 5.08 31.63 9.48
C SER A 257 6.43 32.00 8.88
N GLU A 258 6.41 32.54 7.66
CA GLU A 258 7.59 33.03 6.94
C GLU A 258 8.31 34.18 7.65
N GLU A 259 7.57 34.97 8.42
CA GLU A 259 8.06 36.21 9.01
C GLU A 259 8.39 36.08 10.50
N LEU A 260 8.02 34.97 11.16
CA LEU A 260 8.11 34.79 12.62
C LEU A 260 9.46 35.20 13.20
N LEU A 261 10.55 34.65 12.63
CA LEU A 261 11.94 34.93 13.00
C LEU A 261 12.66 35.80 11.95
N SER A 262 11.90 36.53 11.13
CA SER A 262 12.52 37.45 10.17
C SER A 262 13.32 38.51 10.92
N PRO A 263 14.48 38.95 10.39
CA PRO A 263 15.27 39.97 11.08
C PRO A 263 14.48 41.25 11.34
N ALA A 264 13.60 41.64 10.42
CA ALA A 264 12.71 42.80 10.58
C ALA A 264 11.78 42.65 11.80
N ASN A 265 11.20 41.47 12.03
CA ASN A 265 10.39 41.23 13.23
C ASN A 265 11.23 41.15 14.50
N LEU A 266 12.46 40.62 14.45
CA LEU A 266 13.32 40.47 15.63
C LEU A 266 13.87 41.81 16.15
N VAL A 267 14.14 42.78 15.27
CA VAL A 267 14.67 44.10 15.67
C VAL A 267 13.58 45.14 15.96
N SER A 268 12.33 44.85 15.59
CA SER A 268 11.18 45.73 15.82
C SER A 268 10.78 45.79 17.30
N ALA A 269 10.25 46.93 17.75
CA ALA A 269 9.82 47.11 19.14
C ALA A 269 8.68 46.15 19.54
N ASP A 270 7.71 45.93 18.64
CA ASP A 270 6.54 45.07 18.88
C ASP A 270 6.58 43.75 18.10
N GLY A 271 7.53 43.63 17.18
CA GLY A 271 7.67 42.47 16.30
C GLY A 271 7.75 41.14 17.05
N PRO A 272 8.64 40.97 18.05
CA PRO A 272 8.76 39.71 18.79
C PRO A 272 7.47 39.35 19.53
N SER A 273 6.83 40.32 20.19
CA SER A 273 5.56 40.12 20.92
C SER A 273 4.42 39.69 19.99
N ARG A 274 4.33 40.27 18.78
CA ARG A 274 3.37 39.85 17.75
C ARG A 274 3.68 38.45 17.22
N SER A 275 4.94 38.17 16.90
CA SER A 275 5.38 36.84 16.46
C SER A 275 5.07 35.77 17.51
N ARG A 276 5.26 36.04 18.82
CA ARG A 276 4.91 35.09 19.88
C ARG A 276 3.41 34.76 19.91
N ARG A 277 2.54 35.76 19.75
CA ARG A 277 1.08 35.52 19.66
C ARG A 277 0.73 34.63 18.46
N ASN A 278 1.36 34.85 17.31
CA ASN A 278 1.16 34.03 16.13
C ASN A 278 1.73 32.61 16.33
N LEU A 279 2.89 32.48 16.97
CA LEU A 279 3.52 31.21 17.30
C LEU A 279 2.61 30.34 18.19
N VAL A 280 1.96 30.92 19.19
CA VAL A 280 0.99 30.20 20.04
C VAL A 280 -0.17 29.65 19.22
N ARG A 281 -0.71 30.45 18.28
CA ARG A 281 -1.79 30.01 17.37
C ARG A 281 -1.33 28.90 16.44
N MET A 282 -0.12 29.00 15.88
CA MET A 282 0.48 27.96 15.04
C MET A 282 0.72 26.66 15.81
N SER A 283 1.21 26.75 17.04
CA SER A 283 1.43 25.59 17.92
C SER A 283 0.13 24.84 18.18
N SER A 284 -0.94 25.56 18.52
CA SER A 284 -2.26 24.96 18.71
C SER A 284 -2.79 24.30 17.43
N GLY A 285 -2.66 24.97 16.27
CA GLY A 285 -3.06 24.39 14.98
C GLY A 285 -2.28 23.12 14.61
N ALA A 286 -0.97 23.09 14.88
CA ALA A 286 -0.13 21.93 14.66
C ALA A 286 -0.53 20.73 15.53
N GLU A 287 -0.83 20.97 16.81
CA GLU A 287 -1.31 19.93 17.73
C GLU A 287 -2.64 19.34 17.27
N VAL A 288 -3.59 20.19 16.87
CA VAL A 288 -4.88 19.75 16.30
C VAL A 288 -4.66 18.91 15.04
N TYR A 289 -3.75 19.32 14.15
CA TYR A 289 -3.39 18.55 12.97
C TYR A 289 -2.86 17.16 13.33
N VAL A 290 -1.90 17.05 14.26
CA VAL A 290 -1.29 15.76 14.64
C VAL A 290 -2.35 14.82 15.21
N VAL A 291 -3.21 15.31 16.10
CA VAL A 291 -4.30 14.51 16.69
C VAL A 291 -5.29 14.05 15.61
N ALA A 292 -5.71 14.94 14.72
CA ALA A 292 -6.63 14.61 13.64
C ALA A 292 -6.02 13.58 12.66
N ALA A 293 -4.75 13.75 12.30
CA ALA A 293 -4.03 12.82 11.43
C ALA A 293 -3.90 11.43 12.08
N GLN A 294 -3.62 11.35 13.39
CA GLN A 294 -3.58 10.07 14.11
C GLN A 294 -4.95 9.40 14.14
N ALA A 295 -6.02 10.16 14.37
CA ALA A 295 -7.38 9.65 14.38
C ALA A 295 -7.78 9.07 13.01
N LEU A 296 -7.45 9.75 11.91
CA LEU A 296 -7.70 9.25 10.55
C LEU A 296 -6.99 7.92 10.29
N VAL A 297 -5.71 7.80 10.64
CA VAL A 297 -4.95 6.56 10.44
C VAL A 297 -5.50 5.43 11.32
N ALA A 298 -5.89 5.74 12.56
CA ALA A 298 -6.51 4.78 13.46
C ALA A 298 -7.87 4.29 12.94
N GLN A 299 -8.69 5.19 12.38
CA GLN A 299 -9.97 4.85 11.76
C GLN A 299 -9.78 3.96 10.52
N ALA A 300 -8.87 4.32 9.62
CA ALA A 300 -8.54 3.50 8.44
C ALA A 300 -8.06 2.10 8.85
N ARG A 301 -7.20 2.01 9.87
CA ARG A 301 -6.76 0.74 10.43
C ARG A 301 -7.90 -0.09 11.01
N ALA A 302 -8.86 0.55 11.69
CA ALA A 302 -10.04 -0.12 12.22
C ALA A 302 -10.95 -0.65 11.11
N GLN A 303 -11.16 0.13 10.05
CA GLN A 303 -11.95 -0.29 8.88
C GLN A 303 -11.29 -1.46 8.13
N LEU A 304 -9.96 -1.48 8.01
CA LEU A 304 -9.25 -2.61 7.42
C LEU A 304 -9.42 -3.91 8.21
N LYS A 305 -9.59 -3.85 9.53
CA LYS A 305 -9.90 -5.05 10.34
C LYS A 305 -11.26 -5.65 10.01
N THR A 306 -12.20 -4.85 9.53
CA THR A 306 -13.56 -5.28 9.19
C THR A 306 -13.73 -5.64 7.71
N ASN A 307 -12.67 -5.60 6.90
CA ASN A 307 -12.72 -5.81 5.45
C ASN A 307 -13.01 -7.26 5.01
N GLY A 308 -13.33 -8.16 5.94
CA GLY A 308 -13.64 -9.57 5.62
C GLY A 308 -12.44 -10.41 5.16
N MET A 309 -11.30 -9.81 4.83
CA MET A 309 -10.04 -10.54 4.66
C MET A 309 -9.50 -10.93 6.04
N PRO A 310 -8.98 -12.15 6.21
CA PRO A 310 -8.50 -12.60 7.50
C PRO A 310 -7.34 -11.72 7.95
N SER A 311 -7.29 -11.40 9.25
CA SER A 311 -6.19 -10.59 9.81
C SER A 311 -4.81 -11.26 9.68
N HIS A 312 -4.77 -12.54 9.34
CA HIS A 312 -3.57 -13.33 9.08
C HIS A 312 -3.14 -13.35 7.60
N ASP A 313 -3.91 -12.73 6.70
CA ASP A 313 -3.43 -12.43 5.36
C ASP A 313 -2.24 -11.48 5.48
N LYS A 314 -1.07 -11.94 5.02
CA LYS A 314 0.21 -11.24 5.15
C LYS A 314 0.11 -9.80 4.65
N VAL A 315 -0.70 -9.54 3.61
CA VAL A 315 -0.83 -8.20 3.06
C VAL A 315 -1.60 -7.27 4.00
N ILE A 316 -2.72 -7.71 4.58
CA ILE A 316 -3.47 -6.92 5.57
C ILE A 316 -2.65 -6.72 6.83
N ALA A 317 -1.95 -7.75 7.30
CA ALA A 317 -1.08 -7.64 8.46
C ALA A 317 0.02 -6.58 8.23
N ASN A 318 0.66 -6.58 7.06
CA ASN A 318 1.67 -5.59 6.68
C ASN A 318 1.07 -4.17 6.59
N LEU A 319 -0.11 -4.00 5.99
CA LEU A 319 -0.80 -2.70 5.93
C LEU A 319 -1.16 -2.17 7.32
N GLN A 320 -1.69 -3.03 8.20
CA GLN A 320 -2.01 -2.65 9.58
C GLN A 320 -0.75 -2.30 10.38
N HIS A 321 0.36 -3.01 10.14
CA HIS A 321 1.65 -2.71 10.74
C HIS A 321 2.17 -1.35 10.28
N ALA A 322 2.17 -1.08 8.97
CA ALA A 322 2.58 0.21 8.40
C ALA A 322 1.74 1.38 8.95
N MET A 323 0.42 1.20 9.09
CA MET A 323 -0.45 2.19 9.74
C MET A 323 -0.11 2.39 11.22
N GLY A 324 0.27 1.32 11.93
CA GLY A 324 0.77 1.40 13.31
C GLY A 324 2.05 2.23 13.41
N LEU A 325 3.03 1.98 12.54
CA LEU A 325 4.26 2.76 12.45
C LEU A 325 3.96 4.24 12.17
N ARG A 326 3.01 4.53 11.27
CA ARG A 326 2.60 5.91 10.95
C ARG A 326 2.01 6.65 12.16
N ILE A 327 1.19 6.00 12.98
CA ILE A 327 0.66 6.60 14.22
C ILE A 327 1.80 6.99 15.16
N SER A 328 2.79 6.10 15.33
CA SER A 328 3.98 6.35 16.15
C SER A 328 4.82 7.50 15.59
N MET A 329 5.04 7.53 14.26
CA MET A 329 5.76 8.61 13.59
C MET A 329 5.06 9.96 13.76
N LEU A 330 3.74 10.03 13.63
CA LEU A 330 2.97 11.25 13.90
C LEU A 330 3.12 11.72 15.36
N GLY A 331 3.24 10.79 16.30
CA GLY A 331 3.54 11.10 17.70
C GLY A 331 4.92 11.75 17.88
N LEU A 332 5.95 11.23 17.20
CA LEU A 332 7.30 11.80 17.19
C LEU A 332 7.33 13.18 16.51
N VAL A 333 6.64 13.35 15.37
CA VAL A 333 6.49 14.65 14.71
C VAL A 333 5.87 15.67 15.66
N GLY A 334 4.81 15.30 16.39
CA GLY A 334 4.21 16.18 17.39
C GLY A 334 5.20 16.56 18.51
N ALA A 335 6.06 15.64 18.95
CA ALA A 335 7.09 15.94 19.95
C ALA A 335 8.14 16.93 19.43
N PHE A 336 8.68 16.71 18.23
CA PHE A 336 9.66 17.62 17.65
C PHE A 336 9.08 18.97 17.26
N GLN A 337 7.81 19.03 16.84
CA GLN A 337 7.11 20.30 16.60
C GLN A 337 6.97 21.11 17.88
N ARG A 338 6.64 20.48 19.02
CA ARG A 338 6.62 21.16 20.32
C ARG A 338 7.99 21.68 20.73
N GLU A 339 9.04 20.88 20.51
CA GLU A 339 10.43 21.32 20.76
C GLU A 339 10.79 22.53 19.88
N GLN A 340 10.45 22.47 18.59
CA GLN A 340 10.67 23.56 17.64
C GLN A 340 9.96 24.84 18.07
N PHE A 341 8.66 24.79 18.38
CA PHE A 341 7.92 25.96 18.86
C PHE A 341 8.48 26.50 20.18
N GLY A 342 8.93 25.61 21.08
CA GLY A 342 9.62 26.00 22.32
C GLY A 342 10.91 26.77 22.07
N ILE A 343 11.75 26.33 21.12
CA ILE A 343 12.98 27.03 20.73
C ILE A 343 12.64 28.40 20.12
N MET A 344 11.66 28.46 19.21
CA MET A 344 11.23 29.70 18.59
C MET A 344 10.68 30.71 19.62
N ASP A 345 9.91 30.26 20.61
CA ASP A 345 9.42 31.13 21.69
C ASP A 345 10.59 31.69 22.52
N ARG A 346 11.61 30.88 22.82
CA ARG A 346 12.83 31.34 23.52
C ARG A 346 13.59 32.39 22.71
N MET A 347 13.73 32.19 21.40
CA MET A 347 14.38 33.18 20.51
C MET A 347 13.60 34.50 20.47
N LEU A 348 12.27 34.44 20.40
CA LEU A 348 11.42 35.62 20.41
C LEU A 348 11.42 36.33 21.78
N ALA A 349 11.43 35.58 22.89
CA ALA A 349 11.56 36.12 24.23
C ALA A 349 12.93 36.80 24.45
N PHE A 350 14.00 36.18 23.92
CA PHE A 350 15.35 36.75 23.93
C PHE A 350 15.40 38.11 23.22
N ALA A 351 14.76 38.20 22.05
CA ALA A 351 14.64 39.45 21.28
C ALA A 351 13.78 40.50 21.99
N ALA A 352 12.63 40.10 22.55
CA ALA A 352 11.73 40.99 23.30
C ALA A 352 12.40 41.62 24.53
N ALA A 353 13.26 40.89 25.23
CA ALA A 353 14.02 41.39 26.38
C ALA A 353 15.15 42.37 26.00
N ARG A 354 15.44 42.51 24.70
CA ARG A 354 16.57 43.28 24.16
C ARG A 354 16.11 44.24 23.06
N PRO A 355 15.13 45.12 23.34
CA PRO A 355 14.59 46.01 22.33
C PRO A 355 15.73 46.85 21.72
N ARG A 356 15.82 46.85 20.40
CA ARG A 356 16.82 47.60 19.59
C ARG A 356 18.29 47.25 19.85
N LYS A 357 18.59 46.20 20.61
CA LYS A 357 19.98 45.72 20.78
C LYS A 357 20.38 44.72 19.70
N LEU A 358 19.41 44.01 19.10
CA LEU A 358 19.67 43.21 17.91
C LEU A 358 19.86 44.15 16.71
N VAL A 359 20.96 43.97 15.99
CA VAL A 359 21.31 44.83 14.84
C VAL A 359 21.22 44.02 13.57
N LEU A 360 20.48 44.52 12.59
CA LEU A 360 20.49 43.95 11.25
C LEU A 360 21.69 44.52 10.48
N THR A 361 22.58 43.63 10.03
CA THR A 361 23.72 43.97 9.17
C THR A 361 23.54 43.36 7.78
N ALA A 362 24.38 43.77 6.83
CA ALA A 362 24.43 43.15 5.50
C ALA A 362 24.74 41.63 5.54
N LYS A 363 25.35 41.14 6.63
CA LYS A 363 25.66 39.73 6.85
C LYS A 363 24.59 38.97 7.65
N GLY A 364 23.52 39.64 8.08
CA GLY A 364 22.45 39.08 8.89
C GLY A 364 22.30 39.75 10.27
N LEU A 365 21.60 39.06 11.17
CA LEU A 365 21.34 39.54 12.54
C LEU A 365 22.62 39.45 13.38
N THR A 366 23.02 40.54 14.03
CA THR A 366 24.13 40.56 14.99
C THR A 366 23.63 40.85 16.40
N VAL A 367 24.18 40.09 17.35
CA VAL A 367 23.90 40.20 18.78
C VAL A 367 25.12 40.85 19.46
N PRO A 368 24.97 42.01 20.12
CA PRO A 368 26.05 42.65 20.86
C PRO A 368 26.40 41.85 22.13
N GLY A 369 27.70 41.77 22.44
CA GLY A 369 28.21 41.06 23.63
C GLY A 369 28.47 39.57 23.38
N SER A 370 29.57 39.05 23.94
CA SER A 370 29.99 37.65 23.74
C SER A 370 29.00 36.65 24.33
N ALA A 371 28.53 36.88 25.56
CA ALA A 371 27.61 35.98 26.25
C ALA A 371 26.21 35.91 25.60
N ASP A 372 25.70 37.04 25.10
CA ASP A 372 24.41 37.09 24.41
C ASP A 372 24.48 36.46 23.01
N ARG A 373 25.62 36.61 22.33
CA ARG A 373 25.88 35.93 21.06
C ARG A 373 25.96 34.42 21.24
N GLU A 374 26.71 33.94 22.23
CA GLU A 374 26.82 32.51 22.55
C GLU A 374 25.44 31.87 22.81
N ARG A 375 24.58 32.55 23.58
CA ARG A 375 23.20 32.10 23.82
C ARG A 375 22.35 32.07 22.56
N TRP A 376 22.49 33.06 21.68
CA TRP A 376 21.75 33.11 20.42
C TRP A 376 22.18 31.99 19.45
N ASP A 377 23.49 31.78 19.34
CA ASP A 377 24.07 30.74 18.49
C ASP A 377 23.64 29.35 18.98
N ALA A 378 23.65 29.12 20.30
CA ALA A 378 23.15 27.88 20.90
C ALA A 378 21.68 27.59 20.53
N MET A 379 20.79 28.59 20.64
CA MET A 379 19.38 28.42 20.24
C MET A 379 19.21 28.16 18.73
N THR A 380 20.05 28.79 17.90
CA THR A 380 20.05 28.58 16.46
C THR A 380 20.49 27.16 16.12
N SER A 381 21.57 26.67 16.75
CA SER A 381 22.03 25.29 16.61
C SER A 381 21.00 24.27 17.08
N ASP A 382 20.29 24.53 18.19
CA ASP A 382 19.19 23.69 18.65
C ASP A 382 18.04 23.63 17.65
N LEU A 383 17.68 24.78 17.06
CA LEU A 383 16.65 24.84 16.02
C LEU A 383 17.06 24.06 14.78
N GLU A 384 18.30 24.21 14.31
CA GLU A 384 18.84 23.49 13.16
C GLU A 384 18.88 21.98 13.41
N ARG A 385 19.33 21.54 14.59
CA ARG A 385 19.31 20.14 15.03
C ARG A 385 17.89 19.57 15.03
N THR A 386 16.93 20.30 15.61
CA THR A 386 15.53 19.87 15.67
C THR A 386 14.92 19.75 14.26
N MET A 387 15.18 20.73 13.38
CA MET A 387 14.77 20.66 11.98
C MET A 387 15.44 19.51 11.23
N GLY A 388 16.72 19.22 11.55
CA GLY A 388 17.45 18.07 11.03
C GLY A 388 16.76 16.76 11.40
N ASN A 389 16.42 16.56 12.68
CA ASN A 389 15.70 15.39 13.16
C ASN A 389 14.33 15.21 12.48
N ILE A 390 13.56 16.29 12.31
CA ILE A 390 12.28 16.26 11.59
C ILE A 390 12.51 15.84 10.13
N ALA A 391 13.53 16.38 9.48
CA ALA A 391 13.87 16.04 8.10
C ALA A 391 14.41 14.61 7.95
N GLU A 392 15.09 14.05 8.95
CA GLU A 392 15.56 12.66 8.96
C GLU A 392 14.43 11.66 9.18
N MET A 393 13.44 11.97 10.03
CA MET A 393 12.25 11.13 10.16
C MET A 393 11.46 11.03 8.85
N GLY A 394 11.36 12.13 8.10
CA GLY A 394 10.79 12.11 6.75
C GLY A 394 11.57 11.23 5.76
N ARG A 395 12.79 10.81 6.13
CA ARG A 395 13.65 9.93 5.33
C ARG A 395 13.77 8.50 5.85
N MET A 396 13.20 8.15 7.02
CA MET A 396 13.30 6.77 7.48
C MET A 396 12.47 5.86 6.55
N PRO A 397 13.06 4.78 6.01
CA PRO A 397 12.26 3.79 5.32
C PRO A 397 11.29 3.14 6.31
N ALA A 398 10.03 2.97 5.90
CA ALA A 398 9.18 2.02 6.62
C ALA A 398 9.79 0.64 6.33
N SER A 399 10.58 0.16 7.28
CA SER A 399 11.20 -1.16 7.22
C SER A 399 10.20 -2.20 7.70
#